data_AF-A0A951HJU8-F1
#
_entry.id   AF-A0A951HJU8-F1
#
_cell.length_a   1.000
_cell.length_b   1.000
_cell.length_c   1.000
_cell.angle_alpha   90.00
_cell.angle_beta   90.00
_cell.angle_gamma   90.00
#
_symmetry.space_group_name_H-M   'P 1'
#
loop_
_entity.id
_entity.type
_entity.pdbx_description
1 polymer ?
#
loop_
_entity_poly.entity_id
_entity_poly.type
_entity_poly.pdbx_seq_one_letter_code
_entity_poly.pdbx_strand_id
1 'polypeptide(L)'
;MPILPLVALAAAQAAPAPPAVPAPPPEGMCSYLTGDRAHPTFSDDANLHVLAQTAADGQFAPTPPAGAFAITCARASIVPAAHDEEVILAHMPFIITQTGPAPHRAAALGFSGGHFTYTMRSGTLSSAEQAAVDARLAEFLARVHPSGAPAH
;
A
#
# COMPACT_ATOMS: atom_id res chain seq x y z
N MET A 1 13.63 -43.49 58.93
CA MET A 1 12.96 -43.28 57.63
C MET A 1 12.84 -41.78 57.38
N PRO A 2 13.75 -41.16 56.59
CA PRO A 2 13.60 -39.75 56.23
C PRO A 2 12.85 -39.61 54.90
N ILE A 3 11.81 -38.79 54.89
CA ILE A 3 10.99 -38.43 53.73
C ILE A 3 11.64 -37.21 53.06
N LEU A 4 12.14 -37.37 51.84
CA LEU A 4 12.68 -36.29 51.01
C LEU A 4 11.53 -35.60 50.24
N PRO A 5 11.40 -34.27 50.29
CA PRO A 5 10.41 -33.54 49.50
C PRO A 5 10.91 -33.33 48.07
N LEU A 6 10.10 -33.77 47.11
CA LEU A 6 10.27 -33.54 45.68
C LEU A 6 9.89 -32.08 45.35
N VAL A 7 10.87 -31.25 44.99
CA VAL A 7 10.62 -29.89 44.48
C VAL A 7 10.39 -30.00 42.97
N ALA A 8 9.13 -29.89 42.53
CA ALA A 8 8.79 -29.81 41.12
C ALA A 8 9.03 -28.39 40.60
N LEU A 9 10.10 -28.20 39.81
CA LEU A 9 10.30 -26.98 39.02
C LEU A 9 9.32 -26.98 37.84
N ALA A 10 8.28 -26.15 37.93
CA ALA A 10 7.44 -25.83 36.77
C ALA A 10 8.22 -24.87 35.84
N ALA A 11 8.68 -25.38 34.70
CA ALA A 11 9.29 -24.56 33.66
C ALA A 11 8.19 -23.72 32.98
N ALA A 12 8.16 -22.42 33.30
CA ALA A 12 7.37 -21.45 32.55
C ALA A 12 7.95 -21.32 31.14
N GLN A 13 7.33 -21.99 30.16
CA GLN A 13 7.68 -21.80 28.76
C GLN A 13 7.20 -20.41 28.34
N ALA A 14 8.14 -19.54 27.98
CA ALA A 14 7.82 -18.25 27.39
C ALA A 14 7.06 -18.49 26.09
N ALA A 15 5.84 -17.98 25.99
CA ALA A 15 5.09 -17.99 24.74
C ALA A 15 5.90 -17.24 23.67
N PRO A 16 5.97 -17.76 22.43
CA PRO A 16 6.61 -17.05 21.34
C PRO A 16 5.92 -15.70 21.15
N ALA A 17 6.72 -14.63 21.10
CA ALA A 17 6.20 -13.30 20.80
C ALA A 17 5.49 -13.34 19.43
N PRO A 18 4.34 -12.68 19.28
CA PRO A 18 3.68 -12.56 17.99
C PRO A 18 4.65 -11.92 16.98
N PRO A 19 4.61 -12.33 15.71
CA PRO A 19 5.44 -11.71 14.68
C PRO A 19 5.15 -10.21 14.64
N ALA A 20 6.20 -9.40 14.73
CA ALA A 20 6.09 -7.96 14.61
C ALA A 20 5.51 -7.62 13.23
N VAL A 21 4.37 -6.93 13.21
CA VAL A 21 3.82 -6.38 11.96
C VAL A 21 4.87 -5.38 11.45
N PRO A 22 5.40 -5.53 10.22
CA PRO A 22 6.30 -4.56 9.64
C PRO A 22 5.65 -3.17 9.68
N ALA A 23 6.37 -2.16 10.17
CA ALA A 23 5.89 -0.79 10.12
C ALA A 23 5.55 -0.43 8.65
N PRO A 24 4.44 0.30 8.40
CA PRO A 24 4.12 0.73 7.05
C PRO A 24 5.31 1.50 6.46
N PRO A 25 5.61 1.31 5.16
CA PRO A 25 6.69 2.03 4.52
C PRO A 25 6.45 3.54 4.69
N PRO A 26 7.48 4.33 4.99
CA PRO A 26 7.29 5.77 5.13
C PRO A 26 6.79 6.37 3.81
N GLU A 27 5.75 7.18 3.92
CA GLU A 27 5.26 8.06 2.87
C GLU A 27 5.90 9.43 3.02
N GLY A 28 6.43 9.94 1.92
CA GLY A 28 6.89 11.32 1.78
C GLY A 28 5.71 12.22 1.40
N MET A 29 5.96 13.18 0.51
CA MET A 29 4.92 14.08 0.03
C MET A 29 4.00 13.38 -0.98
N CYS A 30 2.69 13.58 -0.82
CA CYS A 30 1.69 13.26 -1.81
C CYS A 30 1.12 14.54 -2.41
N SER A 31 0.88 14.53 -3.72
CA SER A 31 0.36 15.68 -4.46
C SER A 31 -0.68 15.23 -5.47
N TYR A 32 -1.60 16.13 -5.78
CA TYR A 32 -2.46 15.96 -6.95
C TYR A 32 -1.71 16.38 -8.21
N LEU A 33 -1.89 15.64 -9.29
CA LEU A 33 -1.50 16.10 -10.62
C LEU A 33 -2.68 16.83 -11.26
N THR A 34 -2.44 18.06 -11.67
CA THR A 34 -3.44 18.97 -12.25
C THR A 34 -2.98 19.49 -13.61
N GLY A 35 -3.92 20.04 -14.38
CA GLY A 35 -3.63 20.71 -15.65
C GLY A 35 -3.54 19.75 -16.84
N ASP A 36 -2.60 20.02 -17.74
CA ASP A 36 -2.36 19.20 -18.93
C ASP A 36 -1.69 17.88 -18.56
N ARG A 37 -2.19 16.76 -19.08
CA ARG A 37 -1.62 15.42 -18.84
C ARG A 37 -0.25 15.24 -19.47
N ALA A 38 0.07 15.98 -20.53
CA ALA A 38 1.42 15.96 -21.11
C ALA A 38 2.42 16.76 -20.25
N HIS A 39 1.95 17.75 -19.51
CA HIS A 39 2.76 18.64 -18.67
C HIS A 39 2.09 18.84 -17.30
N PRO A 40 2.03 17.78 -16.47
CA PRO A 40 1.36 17.84 -15.17
C PRO A 40 1.99 18.91 -14.27
N THR A 41 1.14 19.65 -13.56
CA THR A 41 1.57 20.48 -12.43
C THR A 41 1.23 19.77 -11.13
N PHE A 42 2.17 19.77 -10.19
CA PHE A 42 1.94 19.26 -8.84
C PHE A 42 1.18 20.31 -8.03
N SER A 43 0.03 19.92 -7.49
CA SER A 43 -0.70 20.66 -6.47
C SER A 43 -0.49 19.94 -5.16
N ASP A 44 0.45 20.44 -4.36
CA ASP A 44 0.75 19.89 -3.04
C ASP A 44 -0.43 20.11 -2.09
N ASP A 45 -0.79 19.08 -1.34
CA ASP A 45 -1.81 19.16 -0.30
C ASP A 45 -1.21 18.57 0.98
N ALA A 46 -0.99 19.43 1.97
CA ALA A 46 -0.40 19.03 3.25
C ALA A 46 -1.28 18.05 4.04
N ASN A 47 -2.57 17.90 3.68
CA ASN A 47 -3.50 16.98 4.31
C ASN A 47 -3.66 15.67 3.53
N LEU A 48 -3.03 15.54 2.36
CA LEU A 48 -3.07 14.32 1.57
C LEU A 48 -2.03 13.34 2.12
N HIS A 49 -2.52 12.33 2.85
CA HIS A 49 -1.73 11.27 3.46
C HIS A 49 -2.30 9.93 3.02
N VAL A 50 -1.99 9.52 1.79
CA VAL A 50 -2.61 8.36 1.15
C VAL A 50 -2.49 7.12 2.04
N LEU A 51 -1.30 6.81 2.59
CA LEU A 51 -1.15 5.61 3.43
C LEU A 51 -2.04 5.63 4.67
N ALA A 52 -2.14 6.77 5.34
CA ALA A 52 -2.94 6.88 6.57
C ALA A 52 -4.44 6.91 6.26
N GLN A 53 -4.83 7.59 5.19
CA GLN A 53 -6.22 7.79 4.80
C GLN A 53 -6.83 6.53 4.19
N THR A 54 -6.08 5.75 3.40
CA THR A 54 -6.59 4.49 2.83
C THR A 54 -6.63 3.35 3.84
N ALA A 55 -5.81 3.41 4.89
CA ALA A 55 -5.84 2.45 5.98
C ALA A 55 -6.89 2.78 7.06
N ALA A 56 -7.47 3.98 7.03
CA ALA A 56 -8.51 4.39 7.96
C ALA A 56 -9.85 3.70 7.66
N ASP A 57 -10.73 3.63 8.66
CA ASP A 57 -12.08 3.13 8.44
C ASP A 57 -12.86 4.06 7.50
N GLY A 58 -13.55 3.46 6.54
CA GLY A 58 -14.34 4.17 5.53
C GLY A 58 -13.66 4.21 4.16
N GLN A 59 -14.35 4.79 3.18
CA GLN A 59 -13.84 4.92 1.83
C GLN A 59 -12.84 6.07 1.73
N PHE A 60 -11.73 5.86 1.02
CA PHE A 60 -10.82 6.96 0.69
C PHE A 60 -11.51 7.98 -0.23
N ALA A 61 -11.75 9.18 0.29
CA ALA A 61 -12.46 10.24 -0.41
C ALA A 61 -11.91 11.65 -0.09
N PRO A 62 -10.61 11.91 -0.37
CA PRO A 62 -10.07 13.25 -0.17
C PRO A 62 -10.71 14.22 -1.18
N THR A 63 -10.72 15.52 -0.89
CA THR A 63 -11.30 16.53 -1.79
C THR A 63 -10.24 16.98 -2.82
N PRO A 64 -10.33 16.57 -4.09
CA PRO A 64 -9.34 16.96 -5.08
C PRO A 64 -9.49 18.45 -5.46
N PRO A 65 -8.40 19.17 -5.77
CA PRO A 65 -8.48 20.49 -6.36
C PRO A 65 -9.06 20.41 -7.78
N ALA A 66 -9.56 21.55 -8.27
CA ALA A 66 -10.11 21.64 -9.62
C ALA A 66 -9.08 21.21 -10.68
N GLY A 67 -9.48 20.33 -11.58
CA GLY A 67 -8.61 19.83 -12.65
C GLY A 67 -7.60 18.76 -12.22
N ALA A 68 -7.70 18.23 -11.00
CA ALA A 68 -6.93 17.04 -10.61
C ALA A 68 -7.33 15.82 -11.45
N PHE A 69 -6.34 15.05 -11.87
CA PHE A 69 -6.57 13.85 -12.68
C PHE A 69 -5.78 12.62 -12.20
N ALA A 70 -4.91 12.75 -11.21
CA ALA A 70 -4.18 11.65 -10.58
C ALA A 70 -3.65 12.09 -9.22
N ILE A 71 -3.27 11.12 -8.38
CA ILE A 71 -2.47 11.33 -7.18
C ILE A 71 -1.08 10.74 -7.43
N THR A 72 -0.05 11.44 -6.96
CA THR A 72 1.32 10.93 -6.92
C THR A 72 1.87 11.00 -5.50
N CYS A 73 2.54 9.95 -5.04
CA CYS A 73 3.17 9.93 -3.73
C CYS A 73 4.64 9.52 -3.85
N ALA A 74 5.48 10.23 -3.11
CA ALA A 74 6.87 9.88 -2.89
C ALA A 74 6.95 8.83 -1.77
N ARG A 75 7.57 7.68 -2.00
CA ARG A 75 7.63 6.56 -1.04
C ARG A 75 8.99 5.89 -1.00
N ALA A 76 9.35 5.23 0.09
CA ALA A 76 10.60 4.48 0.16
C ALA A 76 10.59 3.19 -0.69
N SER A 77 9.40 2.62 -0.90
CA SER A 77 9.17 1.43 -1.72
C SER A 77 8.43 1.81 -3.00
N ILE A 78 8.80 1.16 -4.11
CA ILE A 78 8.04 1.24 -5.36
C ILE A 78 6.80 0.34 -5.31
N VAL A 79 6.83 -0.77 -4.54
CA VAL A 79 5.71 -1.72 -4.41
C VAL A 79 4.49 -1.05 -3.75
N PRO A 80 3.26 -1.24 -4.29
CA PRO A 80 2.05 -0.71 -3.66
C PRO A 80 1.86 -1.19 -2.22
N ALA A 81 1.36 -0.30 -1.38
CA ALA A 81 1.03 -0.55 0.01
C ALA A 81 -0.30 -1.29 0.15
N ALA A 82 -0.63 -1.66 1.38
CA ALA A 82 -1.72 -2.58 1.67
C ALA A 82 -3.11 -2.09 1.27
N HIS A 83 -3.33 -0.78 1.15
CA HIS A 83 -4.65 -0.19 0.88
C HIS A 83 -4.64 0.79 -0.31
N ASP A 84 -3.63 0.73 -1.19
CA ASP A 84 -3.55 1.67 -2.32
C ASP A 84 -4.67 1.48 -3.36
N GLU A 85 -5.37 0.35 -3.35
CA GLU A 85 -6.54 0.13 -4.19
C GLU A 85 -7.65 1.15 -3.94
N GLU A 86 -7.77 1.66 -2.71
CA GLU A 86 -8.78 2.66 -2.34
C GLU A 86 -8.63 3.95 -3.15
N VAL A 87 -7.40 4.33 -3.53
CA VAL A 87 -7.14 5.46 -4.43
C VAL A 87 -7.75 5.22 -5.81
N ILE A 88 -7.65 3.98 -6.29
CA ILE A 88 -8.17 3.58 -7.59
C ILE A 88 -9.70 3.47 -7.55
N LEU A 89 -10.26 2.99 -6.44
CA LEU A 89 -11.71 2.95 -6.18
C LEU A 89 -12.31 4.36 -6.07
N ALA A 90 -11.51 5.36 -5.67
CA ALA A 90 -11.85 6.78 -5.77
C ALA A 90 -11.74 7.33 -7.20
N HIS A 91 -11.58 6.47 -8.21
CA HIS A 91 -11.44 6.80 -9.63
C HIS A 91 -10.26 7.73 -9.95
N MET A 92 -9.20 7.68 -9.13
CA MET A 92 -7.98 8.43 -9.36
C MET A 92 -6.83 7.48 -9.73
N PRO A 93 -6.18 7.66 -10.89
CA PRO A 93 -4.90 7.02 -11.17
C PRO A 93 -3.89 7.34 -10.06
N PHE A 94 -3.12 6.34 -9.66
CA PHE A 94 -2.16 6.49 -8.57
C PHE A 94 -0.74 6.25 -9.06
N ILE A 95 0.16 7.21 -8.80
CA ILE A 95 1.56 7.14 -9.20
C ILE A 95 2.43 7.03 -7.95
N ILE A 96 3.26 5.99 -7.89
CA ILE A 96 4.24 5.81 -6.83
C ILE A 96 5.59 6.21 -7.38
N THR A 97 6.24 7.16 -6.72
CA THR A 97 7.61 7.57 -7.02
C THR A 97 8.53 7.13 -5.89
N GLN A 98 9.62 6.46 -6.21
CA GLN A 98 10.55 5.99 -5.19
C GLN A 98 11.52 7.10 -4.79
N THR A 99 11.53 7.39 -3.49
CA THR A 99 12.51 8.23 -2.80
C THR A 99 13.73 7.40 -2.40
N GLY A 100 14.90 8.03 -2.40
CA GLY A 100 16.16 7.39 -2.08
C GLY A 100 17.27 7.75 -3.08
N PRO A 101 18.47 7.18 -2.91
CA PRO A 101 19.54 7.35 -3.87
C PRO A 101 19.12 6.81 -5.24
N ALA A 102 19.60 7.46 -6.30
CA ALA A 102 19.29 7.13 -7.69
C ALA A 102 19.50 5.61 -7.98
N PRO A 103 18.72 5.03 -8.92
CA PRO A 103 17.83 5.71 -9.87
C PRO A 103 16.43 6.02 -9.31
N HIS A 104 15.88 7.18 -9.68
CA HIS A 104 14.48 7.51 -9.40
C HIS A 104 13.54 6.63 -10.23
N ARG A 105 12.75 5.82 -9.56
CA ARG A 105 11.77 4.91 -10.17
C ARG A 105 10.37 5.47 -10.00
N ALA A 106 9.52 5.21 -10.99
CA ALA A 106 8.12 5.62 -10.95
C ALA A 106 7.24 4.54 -11.58
N ALA A 107 6.07 4.32 -11.00
CA ALA A 107 5.10 3.37 -11.50
C ALA A 107 3.68 3.90 -11.33
N ALA A 108 2.77 3.45 -12.20
CA ALA A 108 1.37 3.78 -12.15
C ALA A 108 0.55 2.54 -11.79
N LEU A 109 -0.27 2.66 -10.76
CA LEU A 109 -1.34 1.73 -10.40
C LEU A 109 -2.65 2.23 -11.05
N GLY A 110 -3.40 1.29 -11.62
CA GLY A 110 -4.70 1.56 -12.23
C GLY A 110 -5.63 0.36 -12.14
N PHE A 111 -6.83 0.50 -12.70
CA PHE A 111 -7.81 -0.58 -12.84
C PHE A 111 -8.36 -0.57 -14.26
N SER A 112 -8.27 -1.70 -14.96
CA SER A 112 -8.71 -1.83 -16.34
C SER A 112 -9.18 -3.26 -16.60
N GLY A 113 -10.32 -3.42 -17.27
CA GLY A 113 -10.85 -4.73 -17.64
C GLY A 113 -11.14 -5.64 -16.44
N GLY A 114 -11.50 -5.08 -15.28
CA GLY A 114 -11.78 -5.86 -14.06
C GLY A 114 -10.53 -6.28 -13.27
N HIS A 115 -9.35 -5.78 -13.63
CA HIS A 115 -8.10 -6.12 -12.96
C HIS A 115 -7.32 -4.86 -12.59
N PHE A 116 -6.59 -4.94 -11.46
CA PHE A 116 -5.58 -3.95 -11.13
C PHE A 116 -4.38 -4.11 -12.06
N THR A 117 -3.86 -2.99 -12.56
CA THR A 117 -2.68 -2.96 -13.42
C THR A 117 -1.59 -2.14 -12.76
N TYR A 118 -0.34 -2.58 -12.94
CA TYR A 118 0.83 -1.89 -12.40
C TYR A 118 1.88 -1.75 -13.50
N THR A 119 2.13 -0.51 -13.92
CA THR A 119 3.01 -0.21 -15.05
C THR A 119 4.19 0.64 -14.60
N MET A 120 5.41 0.15 -14.80
CA MET A 120 6.61 0.97 -14.62
C MET A 120 6.64 2.10 -15.66
N ARG A 121 6.80 3.33 -15.16
CA ARG A 121 6.97 4.56 -15.98
C ARG A 121 8.45 4.93 -16.11
N SER A 122 9.26 4.59 -15.10
CA SER A 122 10.71 4.77 -15.09
C SER A 122 11.37 3.68 -14.23
N GLY A 123 12.49 3.13 -14.73
CA GLY A 123 13.25 2.06 -14.08
C GLY A 123 12.64 0.67 -14.26
N THR A 124 13.15 -0.29 -13.49
CA THR A 124 12.71 -1.70 -13.52
C THR A 124 12.46 -2.21 -12.11
N LEU A 125 11.63 -3.26 -12.03
CA LEU A 125 11.45 -4.05 -10.81
C LEU A 125 12.49 -5.17 -10.77
N SER A 126 13.02 -5.44 -9.59
CA SER A 126 13.68 -6.72 -9.31
C SER A 126 12.65 -7.86 -9.28
N SER A 127 13.11 -9.12 -9.32
CA SER A 127 12.23 -10.28 -9.22
C SER A 127 11.46 -10.33 -7.89
N ALA A 128 12.10 -9.94 -6.79
CA ALA A 128 11.46 -9.88 -5.48
C ALA A 128 10.38 -8.79 -5.43
N GLU A 129 10.64 -7.62 -6.00
CA GLU A 129 9.65 -6.54 -6.09
C GLU A 129 8.50 -6.90 -7.03
N GLN A 130 8.78 -7.57 -8.16
CA GLN A 130 7.72 -8.07 -9.05
C GLN A 130 6.80 -9.04 -8.30
N ALA A 131 7.36 -10.02 -7.59
CA ALA A 131 6.57 -10.96 -6.79
C ALA A 131 5.73 -10.25 -5.71
N ALA A 132 6.29 -9.21 -5.07
CA ALA A 132 5.57 -8.41 -4.08
C ALA A 132 4.45 -7.57 -4.70
N VAL A 133 4.67 -7.00 -5.89
CA VAL A 133 3.62 -6.31 -6.67
C VAL A 133 2.52 -7.31 -7.03
N ASP A 134 2.86 -8.45 -7.60
CA ASP A 134 1.88 -9.46 -8.04
C ASP A 134 1.01 -9.96 -6.87
N ALA A 135 1.65 -10.24 -5.72
CA ALA A 135 0.94 -10.58 -4.50
C ALA A 135 -0.01 -9.47 -4.05
N ARG A 136 0.43 -8.21 -4.11
CA ARG A 136 -0.39 -7.07 -3.72
C ARG A 136 -1.59 -6.87 -4.66
N LEU A 137 -1.40 -6.98 -5.96
CA LEU A 137 -2.50 -6.85 -6.93
C LEU A 137 -3.53 -7.98 -6.75
N ALA A 138 -3.09 -9.19 -6.40
CA ALA A 138 -3.99 -10.30 -6.07
C ALA A 138 -4.81 -10.03 -4.80
N GLU A 139 -4.18 -9.47 -3.75
CA GLU A 139 -4.89 -9.04 -2.53
C GLU A 139 -5.93 -7.95 -2.84
N PHE A 140 -5.59 -6.96 -3.67
CA PHE A 140 -6.50 -5.91 -4.10
C PHE A 140 -7.73 -6.51 -4.80
N LEU A 141 -7.49 -7.42 -5.74
CA LEU A 141 -8.55 -8.09 -6.48
C LEU A 141 -9.48 -8.89 -5.56
N ALA A 142 -8.90 -9.61 -4.59
CA ALA A 142 -9.68 -10.40 -3.63
C ALA A 142 -10.59 -9.55 -2.73
N ARG A 143 -10.19 -8.30 -2.42
CA ARG A 143 -11.00 -7.37 -1.62
C ARG A 143 -12.15 -6.76 -2.41
N VAL A 144 -11.93 -6.40 -3.67
CA VAL A 144 -12.99 -5.80 -4.51
C VAL A 144 -13.94 -6.84 -5.11
N HIS A 145 -13.50 -8.10 -5.21
CA HIS A 145 -14.31 -9.24 -5.62
C HIS A 145 -14.22 -10.36 -4.57
N PRO A 146 -14.86 -10.18 -3.39
CA PRO A 146 -14.91 -11.25 -2.42
C PRO A 146 -15.72 -12.40 -3.02
N SER A 147 -15.05 -13.51 -3.36
CA SER A 147 -15.67 -14.76 -3.79
C SER A 147 -16.53 -15.31 -2.64
N GLY A 148 -17.75 -14.80 -2.47
CA GLY A 148 -18.58 -15.16 -1.32
C GLY A 148 -19.88 -14.39 -1.10
N ALA A 149 -20.40 -13.60 -2.04
CA ALA A 149 -21.79 -13.18 -1.95
C ALA A 149 -22.69 -14.39 -2.36
N PRO A 150 -23.50 -14.97 -1.46
CA PRO A 150 -24.52 -15.91 -1.90
C PRO A 150 -25.45 -15.18 -2.87
N ALA A 151 -25.72 -15.80 -4.01
CA ALA A 151 -26.80 -15.35 -4.89
C ALA A 151 -28.09 -15.36 -4.06
N HIS A 152 -28.72 -14.19 -3.91
CA HIS A 152 -30.07 -14.08 -3.35
C HIS A 152 -31.11 -14.58 -4.35
#